data_AF-J2VZ09-F1
#
_entry.id   AF-J2VZ09-F1
#
_cell.length_a   1.000
_cell.length_b   1.000
_cell.length_c   1.000
_cell.angle_alpha   90.00
_cell.angle_beta   90.00
_cell.angle_gamma   90.00
#
_symmetry.space_group_name_H-M   'P 1'
#
loop_
_entity.id
_entity.type
_entity.pdbx_description
1 polymer ?
#
loop_
_entity_poly.entity_id
_entity_poly.type
_entity_poly.pdbx_seq_one_letter_code
_entity_poly.pdbx_strand_id
1 'polypeptide(L)'
;MRRLTGHLVAPLTQWLMASGIGLTAVVFNAQAQIPPQATQEINSLLDFVEHSECRFVRNGSEYQGPQARAHLEKKLEYLEEQDRVNSAEDFIELAATQSSTSGRAYEVRCPAGIQPASLWLKTELQRQRQLH
;
A
#
# COMPACT_ATOMS: atom_id res chain seq x y z
N MET A 1 40.50 -15.05 -66.05
CA MET A 1 40.78 -13.77 -65.37
C MET A 1 40.63 -12.61 -66.35
N ARG A 2 39.59 -11.77 -66.21
CA ARG A 2 39.61 -10.34 -66.55
C ARG A 2 38.31 -9.68 -66.09
N ARG A 3 38.46 -8.56 -65.37
CA ARG A 3 37.41 -7.67 -64.84
C ARG A 3 36.77 -6.85 -65.97
N LEU A 4 35.62 -6.21 -65.68
CA LEU A 4 35.19 -4.83 -66.05
C LEU A 4 33.70 -4.69 -65.66
N THR A 5 33.38 -4.04 -64.53
CA THR A 5 32.92 -2.64 -64.38
C THR A 5 31.59 -2.29 -65.07
N GLY A 6 30.65 -1.78 -64.27
CA GLY A 6 29.47 -1.07 -64.73
C GLY A 6 28.68 -0.52 -63.54
N HIS A 7 28.98 0.71 -63.12
CA HIS A 7 28.10 1.54 -62.29
C HIS A 7 26.76 1.75 -62.99
N LEU A 8 25.67 2.00 -62.26
CA LEU A 8 24.64 3.00 -62.61
C LEU A 8 23.67 3.26 -61.43
N VAL A 9 23.71 4.53 -61.03
CA VAL A 9 22.80 5.42 -60.28
C VAL A 9 21.33 4.98 -60.06
N ALA A 10 20.83 5.23 -58.84
CA ALA A 10 19.44 5.04 -58.38
C ALA A 10 18.44 6.09 -58.92
N PRO A 11 17.12 5.85 -58.78
CA PRO A 11 16.27 6.95 -58.32
C PRO A 11 15.26 6.56 -57.21
N LEU A 12 15.26 7.43 -56.20
CA LEU A 12 14.12 7.98 -55.46
C LEU A 12 12.75 7.32 -55.71
N THR A 13 12.25 6.58 -54.72
CA THR A 13 10.81 6.33 -54.56
C THR A 13 10.33 7.00 -53.28
N GLN A 14 9.56 8.05 -53.50
CA GLN A 14 8.94 8.93 -52.52
C GLN A 14 7.87 8.16 -51.75
N TRP A 15 8.12 7.80 -50.49
CA TRP A 15 7.10 7.28 -49.60
C TRP A 15 6.24 8.43 -49.09
N LEU A 16 5.07 8.63 -49.71
CA LEU A 16 3.99 9.42 -49.15
C LEU A 16 3.43 8.67 -47.92
N MET A 17 3.99 8.91 -46.75
CA MET A 17 3.38 8.49 -45.49
C MET A 17 2.25 9.48 -45.17
N ALA A 18 1.02 9.08 -45.45
CA ALA A 18 -0.18 9.79 -45.04
C ALA A 18 -0.21 9.90 -43.50
N SER A 19 -0.21 11.13 -43.00
CA SER A 19 -0.34 11.44 -41.59
C SER A 19 -1.75 11.07 -41.10
N GLY A 20 -1.93 9.85 -40.61
CA GLY A 20 -3.12 9.49 -39.83
C GLY A 20 -3.05 10.18 -38.48
N ILE A 21 -3.86 11.22 -38.26
CA ILE A 21 -4.07 11.81 -36.93
C ILE A 21 -4.90 10.80 -36.13
N GLY A 22 -4.20 9.88 -35.46
CA GLY A 22 -4.83 9.01 -34.47
C GLY A 22 -5.13 9.82 -33.21
N LEU A 23 -6.41 10.06 -32.91
CA LEU A 23 -6.84 10.51 -31.58
C LEU A 23 -6.63 9.34 -30.60
N THR A 24 -5.51 9.32 -29.90
CA THR A 24 -5.36 8.47 -28.72
C THR A 24 -6.12 9.11 -27.57
N ALA A 25 -7.30 8.56 -27.25
CA ALA A 25 -7.99 8.88 -26.01
C ALA A 25 -7.12 8.42 -24.83
N VAL A 26 -6.56 9.38 -24.09
CA VAL A 26 -5.85 9.09 -22.84
C VAL A 26 -6.90 8.72 -21.81
N VAL A 27 -7.00 7.42 -21.50
CA VAL A 27 -7.86 6.92 -20.43
C VAL A 27 -7.13 7.18 -19.11
N PHE A 28 -7.58 8.17 -18.35
CA PHE A 28 -7.09 8.40 -16.99
C PHE A 28 -7.66 7.29 -16.10
N ASN A 29 -6.82 6.31 -15.75
CA ASN A 29 -7.14 5.40 -14.66
C ASN A 29 -7.01 6.18 -13.35
N ALA A 30 -8.13 6.56 -12.76
CA ALA A 30 -8.15 7.06 -11.39
C ALA A 30 -7.82 5.87 -10.47
N GLN A 31 -6.57 5.78 -10.03
CA GLN A 31 -6.21 4.86 -8.96
C GLN A 31 -6.88 5.37 -7.67
N ALA A 32 -7.61 4.52 -6.96
CA ALA A 32 -8.17 4.86 -5.67
C ALA A 32 -7.03 4.98 -4.66
N GLN A 33 -6.53 6.19 -4.47
CA GLN A 33 -5.51 6.47 -3.46
C GLN A 33 -6.19 6.70 -2.11
N ILE A 34 -5.62 6.13 -1.04
CA ILE A 34 -6.06 6.45 0.33
C ILE A 34 -6.07 7.98 0.50
N PRO A 35 -7.13 8.57 1.07
CA PRO A 35 -7.17 10.00 1.33
C PRO A 35 -5.97 10.45 2.18
N PRO A 36 -5.35 11.63 1.91
CA PRO A 36 -4.14 12.05 2.61
C PRO A 36 -4.27 12.05 4.15
N GLN A 37 -5.44 12.40 4.67
CA GLN A 37 -5.73 12.35 6.10
C GLN A 37 -5.68 10.91 6.63
N ALA A 38 -6.30 9.96 5.94
CA ALA A 38 -6.28 8.56 6.33
C ALA A 38 -4.85 7.98 6.27
N THR A 39 -4.05 8.34 5.26
CA THR A 39 -2.63 7.96 5.20
C THR A 39 -1.86 8.47 6.42
N GLN A 40 -2.07 9.73 6.81
CA GLN A 40 -1.41 10.31 7.98
C GLN A 40 -1.82 9.63 9.29
N GLU A 41 -3.11 9.36 9.47
CA GLU A 41 -3.65 8.67 10.65
C GLU A 41 -3.10 7.24 10.74
N ILE A 42 -3.09 6.49 9.63
CA ILE A 42 -2.56 5.12 9.59
C ILE A 42 -1.07 5.10 9.94
N ASN A 43 -0.28 6.01 9.37
CA ASN A 43 1.14 6.11 9.69
C ASN A 43 1.38 6.44 11.17
N SER A 44 0.58 7.35 11.74
CA SER A 44 0.66 7.70 13.15
C SER A 44 0.30 6.52 14.06
N LEU A 45 -0.66 5.68 13.67
CA LEU A 45 -0.98 4.43 14.37
C LEU A 45 0.15 3.41 14.27
N LEU A 46 0.78 3.25 13.11
CA LEU A 46 1.92 2.36 12.93
C LEU A 46 3.12 2.81 13.77
N ASP A 47 3.41 4.11 13.80
CA ASP A 47 4.44 4.70 14.65
C ASP A 47 4.15 4.46 16.14
N PHE A 48 2.89 4.61 16.55
CA PHE A 48 2.45 4.30 17.92
C PHE A 48 2.66 2.83 18.28
N VAL A 49 2.35 1.90 17.37
CA VAL A 49 2.61 0.46 17.56
C VAL A 49 4.10 0.19 17.72
N GLU A 50 4.93 0.78 16.86
CA GLU A 50 6.37 0.57 16.85
C GLU A 50 7.05 0.97 18.15
N HIS A 51 6.67 2.13 18.69
CA HIS A 51 7.29 2.74 19.86
C HIS A 51 6.57 2.39 21.17
N SER A 52 5.60 1.47 21.12
CA SER A 52 4.90 1.02 22.31
C SER A 52 5.74 0.02 23.12
N GLU A 53 5.71 0.16 24.45
CA GLU A 53 6.21 -0.85 25.39
C GLU A 53 5.28 -2.08 25.49
N CYS A 54 4.13 -2.07 24.82
CA CYS A 54 3.19 -3.20 24.82
C CYS A 54 3.67 -4.35 23.94
N ARG A 55 3.35 -5.59 24.35
CA ARG A 55 3.56 -6.79 23.53
C ARG A 55 2.35 -7.04 22.65
N PHE A 56 2.54 -7.10 21.33
CA PHE A 56 1.49 -7.46 20.39
C PHE A 56 1.35 -8.98 20.30
N VAL A 57 0.15 -9.51 20.50
CA VAL A 57 -0.11 -10.95 20.53
C VAL A 57 -0.90 -11.35 19.30
N ARG A 58 -0.28 -12.21 18.49
CA ARG A 58 -0.88 -12.78 17.28
C ARG A 58 -0.80 -14.29 17.36
N ASN A 59 -1.94 -14.97 17.28
CA ASN A 59 -2.03 -16.43 17.34
C ASN A 59 -1.34 -17.05 18.57
N GLY A 60 -1.35 -16.34 19.70
CA GLY A 60 -0.73 -16.78 20.95
C GLY A 60 0.79 -16.52 21.06
N SER A 61 1.42 -16.00 20.01
CA SER A 61 2.82 -15.56 20.05
C SER A 61 2.92 -14.05 20.29
N GLU A 62 3.90 -13.63 21.08
CA GLU A 62 4.15 -12.23 21.41
C GLU A 62 5.24 -11.62 20.52
N TYR A 63 5.03 -10.38 20.11
CA TYR A 63 5.90 -9.61 19.23
C TYR A 63 6.17 -8.22 19.83
N GLN A 64 7.38 -7.71 19.66
CA GLN A 64 7.72 -6.33 20.05
C GLN A 64 7.13 -5.33 19.06
N GLY A 65 7.06 -4.06 19.42
CA GLY A 65 6.55 -2.97 18.58
C GLY A 65 7.05 -3.00 17.13
N PRO A 66 8.37 -3.03 16.85
CA PRO A 66 8.88 -3.05 15.48
C PRO A 66 8.44 -4.27 14.66
N GLN A 67 8.31 -5.44 15.31
CA GLN A 67 7.82 -6.66 14.64
C GLN A 67 6.32 -6.59 14.37
N ALA A 68 5.57 -5.98 15.29
CA ALA A 68 4.14 -5.75 15.14
C ALA A 68 3.86 -4.76 14.00
N ARG A 69 4.58 -3.62 13.96
CA ARG A 69 4.54 -2.64 12.88
C ARG A 69 4.75 -3.31 11.52
N ALA A 70 5.87 -4.02 11.34
CA ALA A 70 6.18 -4.67 10.07
C ALA A 70 5.10 -5.68 9.63
N HIS A 71 4.48 -6.39 10.57
CA HIS A 71 3.37 -7.29 10.27
C HIS A 71 2.11 -6.53 9.83
N LEU A 72 1.79 -5.40 10.46
CA LEU A 72 0.64 -4.57 10.11
C LEU A 72 0.86 -3.84 8.79
N GLU A 73 2.05 -3.31 8.52
CA GLU A 73 2.45 -2.70 7.24
C GLU A 73 2.28 -3.68 6.10
N LYS A 74 2.81 -4.91 6.23
CA LYS A 74 2.62 -5.94 5.20
C LYS A 74 1.14 -6.25 4.92
N LYS A 75 0.29 -6.20 5.95
CA LYS A 75 -1.16 -6.37 5.75
C LYS A 75 -1.79 -5.15 5.08
N LEU A 76 -1.36 -3.95 5.43
CA LEU A 76 -1.81 -2.70 4.80
C LEU A 76 -1.47 -2.69 3.32
N GLU A 77 -0.21 -2.97 2.94
CA GLU A 77 0.25 -3.06 1.55
C GLU A 77 -0.65 -3.99 0.72
N TYR A 78 -0.91 -5.20 1.24
CA TYR A 78 -1.81 -6.14 0.59
C TYR A 78 -3.24 -5.61 0.44
N LEU A 79 -3.76 -4.86 1.42
CA LEU A 79 -5.12 -4.32 1.35
C LEU A 79 -5.21 -3.11 0.43
N GLU A 80 -4.14 -2.31 0.32
CA GLU A 80 -3.99 -1.23 -0.64
C GLU A 80 -4.00 -1.75 -2.08
N GLU A 81 -3.25 -2.82 -2.36
CA GLU A 81 -3.28 -3.51 -3.67
C GLU A 81 -4.67 -4.04 -4.06
N GLN A 82 -5.58 -4.17 -3.10
CA GLN A 82 -6.95 -4.63 -3.31
C GLN A 82 -7.99 -3.50 -3.24
N ASP A 83 -7.57 -2.24 -3.13
CA ASP A 83 -8.43 -1.06 -2.98
C ASP A 83 -9.40 -1.16 -1.77
N ARG A 84 -8.96 -1.79 -0.67
CA ARG A 84 -9.81 -2.12 0.49
C ARG A 84 -9.69 -1.15 1.67
N VAL A 85 -8.79 -0.18 1.61
CA VAL A 85 -8.54 0.78 2.69
C VAL A 85 -8.88 2.17 2.20
N ASN A 86 -9.85 2.82 2.84
CA ASN A 86 -10.22 4.21 2.54
C ASN A 86 -10.15 5.10 3.80
N SER A 87 -9.95 4.50 4.97
CA SER A 87 -9.92 5.16 6.27
C SER A 87 -8.96 4.46 7.24
N ALA A 88 -8.56 5.15 8.32
CA ALA A 88 -7.82 4.53 9.41
C ALA A 88 -8.64 3.43 10.10
N GLU A 89 -9.96 3.58 10.16
CA GLU A 89 -10.89 2.55 10.63
C GLU A 89 -10.82 1.26 9.79
N ASP A 90 -10.76 1.37 8.46
CA ASP A 90 -10.59 0.20 7.57
C ASP A 90 -9.27 -0.52 7.85
N PHE A 91 -8.18 0.24 8.03
CA PHE A 91 -6.90 -0.33 8.42
C PHE A 91 -7.01 -1.09 9.75
N ILE A 92 -7.64 -0.50 10.78
CA ILE A 92 -7.79 -1.15 12.08
C ILE A 92 -8.62 -2.44 11.94
N GLU A 93 -9.74 -2.37 11.23
CA GLU A 93 -10.65 -3.51 11.06
C GLU A 93 -10.01 -4.64 10.26
N LEU A 94 -9.45 -4.33 9.09
CA LEU A 94 -8.99 -5.33 8.13
C LEU A 94 -7.55 -5.79 8.39
N ALA A 95 -6.66 -4.90 8.81
CA ALA A 95 -5.26 -5.20 9.06
C ALA A 95 -5.00 -5.56 10.54
N ALA A 96 -5.51 -4.76 11.47
CA ALA A 96 -5.02 -4.77 12.87
C ALA A 96 -5.94 -5.45 13.90
N THR A 97 -7.09 -6.01 13.50
CA THR A 97 -8.01 -6.65 14.45
C THR A 97 -7.75 -8.15 14.62
N GLN A 98 -7.45 -8.88 13.53
CA GLN A 98 -7.32 -10.33 13.58
C GLN A 98 -6.44 -10.91 12.47
N SER A 99 -6.02 -12.17 12.64
CA SER A 99 -5.29 -12.92 11.64
C SER A 99 -6.19 -13.26 10.47
N SER A 100 -5.80 -12.88 9.25
CA SER A 100 -6.51 -13.29 8.04
C SER A 100 -6.41 -14.81 7.78
N THR A 101 -5.42 -15.47 8.38
CA THR A 101 -5.19 -16.92 8.20
C THR A 101 -5.98 -17.75 9.19
N SER A 102 -6.04 -17.35 10.47
CA SER A 102 -6.68 -18.15 11.53
C SER A 102 -8.01 -17.58 12.03
N GLY A 103 -8.35 -16.34 11.68
CA GLY A 103 -9.50 -15.62 12.24
C GLY A 103 -9.35 -15.23 13.72
N ARG A 104 -8.21 -15.50 14.36
CA ARG A 104 -8.02 -15.15 15.78
C ARG A 104 -7.77 -13.66 15.95
N ALA A 105 -8.51 -13.06 16.88
CA ALA A 105 -8.31 -11.68 17.31
C ALA A 105 -6.88 -11.46 17.84
N TYR A 106 -6.34 -10.29 17.54
CA TYR A 106 -5.09 -9.81 18.12
C TYR A 106 -5.36 -9.13 19.47
N GLU A 107 -4.37 -9.25 20.35
CA GLU A 107 -4.39 -8.59 21.65
C GLU A 107 -3.11 -7.78 21.82
N VAL A 108 -3.14 -6.82 22.74
CA VAL A 108 -1.93 -6.19 23.25
C VAL A 108 -1.84 -6.40 24.74
N ARG A 109 -0.64 -6.70 25.22
CA ARG A 109 -0.32 -6.83 26.65
C ARG A 109 0.55 -5.65 27.03
N CYS A 110 -0.06 -4.68 27.67
CA CYS A 110 0.59 -3.49 28.17
C CYS A 110 0.82 -3.59 29.68
N PRO A 111 1.68 -2.76 30.28
CA PRO A 111 1.80 -2.67 31.75
C PRO A 111 0.46 -2.41 32.45
N ALA A 112 -0.44 -1.66 31.79
CA ALA A 112 -1.78 -1.36 32.28
C ALA A 112 -2.78 -2.53 32.18
N GLY A 113 -2.43 -3.61 31.47
CA GLY A 113 -3.29 -4.78 31.28
C GLY A 113 -3.35 -5.29 29.83
N ILE A 114 -4.19 -6.30 29.64
CA ILE A 114 -4.44 -6.93 28.33
C ILE A 114 -5.71 -6.34 27.72
N GLN A 115 -5.68 -6.01 26.44
CA GLN A 115 -6.85 -5.53 25.71
C GLN A 115 -6.83 -5.97 24.24
N PRO A 116 -7.99 -6.00 23.55
CA PRO A 116 -8.03 -6.23 22.10
C PRO A 116 -7.24 -5.16 21.35
N ALA A 117 -6.47 -5.56 20.33
CA ALA A 117 -5.71 -4.60 19.51
C ALA A 117 -6.63 -3.60 18.79
N SER A 118 -7.83 -4.03 18.40
CA SER A 118 -8.84 -3.17 17.77
C SER A 118 -9.30 -2.04 18.68
N LEU A 119 -9.58 -2.33 19.95
CA LEU A 119 -9.96 -1.31 20.93
C LEU A 119 -8.80 -0.35 21.18
N TRP A 120 -7.61 -0.91 21.41
CA TRP A 120 -6.40 -0.14 21.69
C TRP A 120 -6.09 0.87 20.58
N LEU A 121 -6.12 0.45 19.31
CA LEU A 121 -5.84 1.33 18.17
C LEU A 121 -6.98 2.32 17.89
N LYS A 122 -8.24 1.96 18.14
CA LYS A 122 -9.36 2.92 18.02
C LYS A 122 -9.25 4.02 19.07
N THR A 123 -8.91 3.68 20.31
CA THR A 123 -8.67 4.67 21.36
C THR A 123 -7.53 5.60 20.98
N GLU A 124 -6.43 5.06 20.45
CA GLU A 124 -5.31 5.87 20.00
C GLU A 124 -5.68 6.79 18.83
N LEU A 125 -6.41 6.29 17.83
CA LEU A 125 -6.87 7.09 16.70
C LEU A 125 -7.70 8.31 17.16
N GLN A 126 -8.61 8.09 18.13
CA GLN A 126 -9.39 9.18 18.70
C GLN A 126 -8.52 10.18 19.47
N ARG A 127 -7.50 9.70 20.20
CA ARG A 127 -6.54 10.56 20.89
C ARG A 127 -5.76 11.43 19.89
N GLN A 128 -5.29 10.84 18.78
CA GLN A 128 -4.57 11.56 17.73
C GLN A 128 -5.42 12.68 17.12
N ARG A 129 -6.69 12.40 16.81
CA ARG A 129 -7.62 13.39 16.25
C ARG A 129 -7.98 14.54 17.20
N GLN A 130 -7.83 14.36 18.51
CA GLN A 130 -8.06 15.43 19.50
C GLN A 130 -6.88 16.38 19.67
N LEU A 131 -5.68 15.97 19.23
CA LEU A 131 -4.46 16.78 19.33
C LEU A 131 -4.25 17.70 18.13
N HIS A 132 -5.10 17.59 17.11
CA HIS A 132 -5.09 18.36 15.87
C HIS A 132 -6.33 19.26 15.82
#